data_AF-A0A4S3JQ99-F1
#
_entry.id   AF-A0A4S3JQ99-F1
#
_cell.length_a   1.000
_cell.length_b   1.000
_cell.length_c   1.000
_cell.angle_alpha   90.00
_cell.angle_beta   90.00
_cell.angle_gamma   90.00
#
_symmetry.space_group_name_H-M   'P 1'
#
loop_
_entity.id
_entity.type
_entity.pdbx_description
1 polymer ?
#
loop_
_entity_poly.entity_id
_entity_poly.type
_entity_poly.pdbx_seq_one_letter_code
_entity_poly.pdbx_strand_id
1 'polypeptide(L)'
;MNFRLLGLACLVANVLATDGIYKQPKVESFAAIDMVVSLPANTTTPGGMISKVPIVSGNITGRFNGHLVQNISTSNEAMVPLPLTEGEFSQSDADLIFENDNGDRIFASLRGLTTYANMALHGFGSALLRTDVKEFFWVNKEVFLVEWDAHFNTGLAQFEFSTITTGGRKDGQPIKAFDPSK
;
A
#
# COMPACT_ATOMS: atom_id res chain seq x y z
N MET A 1 -46.18 -34.39 0.22
CA MET A 1 -44.81 -34.14 -0.25
C MET A 1 -44.79 -32.73 -0.84
N ASN A 2 -44.52 -31.73 -0.01
CA ASN A 2 -44.51 -30.32 -0.38
C ASN A 2 -43.06 -29.89 -0.62
N PHE A 3 -42.74 -29.55 -1.85
CA PHE A 3 -41.48 -28.90 -2.21
C PHE A 3 -41.79 -27.75 -3.15
N ARG A 4 -41.10 -26.63 -2.92
CA ARG A 4 -40.96 -25.44 -3.78
C ARG A 4 -41.96 -24.30 -3.54
N LEU A 5 -41.72 -23.54 -2.48
CA LEU A 5 -41.87 -22.08 -2.54
C LEU A 5 -40.89 -21.33 -1.60
N LEU A 6 -39.66 -21.86 -1.42
CA LEU A 6 -38.56 -21.18 -0.70
C LEU A 6 -37.53 -20.50 -1.64
N GLY A 7 -37.72 -20.58 -2.96
CA GLY A 7 -36.70 -20.19 -3.95
C GLY A 7 -36.69 -18.72 -4.39
N LEU A 8 -37.68 -17.90 -4.01
CA LEU A 8 -37.78 -16.50 -4.50
C LEU A 8 -37.49 -15.42 -3.46
N ALA A 9 -37.39 -15.73 -2.16
CA ALA A 9 -37.16 -14.72 -1.14
C ALA A 9 -35.69 -14.27 -1.03
N CYS A 10 -34.73 -15.09 -1.48
CA CYS A 10 -33.29 -14.74 -1.40
C CYS A 10 -32.84 -13.74 -2.48
N LEU A 11 -33.59 -13.53 -3.55
CA LEU A 11 -33.22 -12.62 -4.64
C LEU A 11 -33.76 -11.19 -4.46
N VAL A 12 -34.65 -10.96 -3.50
CA VAL A 12 -35.21 -9.62 -3.18
C VAL A 12 -34.52 -8.98 -1.97
N ALA A 13 -33.72 -9.73 -1.20
CA ALA A 13 -32.97 -9.21 -0.06
C ALA A 13 -31.80 -8.29 -0.47
N ASN A 14 -31.30 -8.39 -1.71
CA ASN A 14 -30.22 -7.53 -2.20
C ASN A 14 -30.69 -6.11 -2.62
N VAL A 15 -32.01 -5.87 -2.70
CA VAL A 15 -32.58 -4.53 -3.01
C VAL A 15 -32.99 -3.76 -1.73
N LEU A 16 -32.96 -4.42 -0.57
CA LEU A 16 -33.21 -3.82 0.75
C LEU A 16 -31.96 -3.80 1.64
N ALA A 17 -30.77 -4.02 1.08
CA ALA A 17 -29.52 -3.71 1.76
C ALA A 17 -29.42 -2.19 1.91
N THR A 18 -30.09 -1.70 2.95
CA THR A 18 -30.03 -0.34 3.45
C THR A 18 -28.57 0.08 3.49
N ASP A 19 -28.28 1.20 2.84
CA ASP A 19 -27.11 2.03 3.03
C ASP A 19 -26.50 1.82 4.43
N GLY A 20 -25.52 0.91 4.58
CA GLY A 20 -25.10 0.39 5.88
C GLY A 20 -24.84 1.49 6.92
N ILE A 21 -25.01 1.21 8.22
CA ILE A 21 -24.89 2.23 9.29
C ILE A 21 -23.49 2.84 9.42
N TYR A 22 -22.49 2.29 8.74
CA TYR A 22 -21.11 2.78 8.73
C TYR A 22 -20.82 3.53 7.44
N LYS A 23 -20.04 4.62 7.55
CA LYS A 23 -19.48 5.32 6.39
C LYS A 23 -18.32 4.50 5.83
N GLN A 24 -17.99 4.74 4.55
CA GLN A 24 -16.78 4.17 3.94
C GLN A 24 -15.53 4.57 4.76
N PRO A 25 -14.53 3.69 4.89
CA PRO A 25 -13.25 4.04 5.49
C PRO A 25 -12.66 5.31 4.86
N LYS A 26 -11.97 6.09 5.68
CA LYS A 26 -11.26 7.27 5.22
C LYS A 26 -9.79 6.94 5.06
N VAL A 27 -9.23 7.43 3.97
CA VAL A 27 -7.80 7.34 3.67
C VAL A 27 -7.22 8.73 3.88
N GLU A 28 -6.15 8.83 4.66
CA GLU A 28 -5.42 10.07 4.88
C GLU A 28 -3.99 9.95 4.38
N SER A 29 -3.57 10.89 3.54
CA SER A 29 -2.20 10.99 3.06
C SER A 29 -1.22 11.21 4.23
N PHE A 30 -0.13 10.45 4.20
CA PHE A 30 0.98 10.57 5.13
C PHE A 30 2.23 11.12 4.44
N ALA A 31 2.68 10.46 3.37
CA ALA A 31 3.88 10.86 2.65
C ALA A 31 3.83 10.40 1.18
N ALA A 32 4.18 11.30 0.28
CA ALA A 32 4.40 11.02 -1.13
C ALA A 32 5.90 10.95 -1.41
N ILE A 33 6.32 10.05 -2.31
CA ILE A 33 7.72 9.88 -2.71
C ILE A 33 7.83 9.94 -4.22
N ASP A 34 8.60 10.90 -4.72
CA ASP A 34 9.07 10.92 -6.11
C ASP A 34 10.43 10.22 -6.16
N MET A 35 10.45 8.99 -6.67
CA MET A 35 11.61 8.09 -6.67
C MET A 35 12.25 7.99 -8.06
N VAL A 36 13.59 7.97 -8.07
CA VAL A 36 14.39 7.64 -9.25
C VAL A 36 15.12 6.33 -8.98
N VAL A 37 14.99 5.38 -9.91
CA VAL A 37 15.64 4.08 -9.87
C VAL A 37 16.58 3.88 -11.05
N SER A 38 17.53 2.97 -10.90
CA SER A 38 18.44 2.56 -11.96
C SER A 38 18.03 1.23 -12.58
N LEU A 39 18.81 0.76 -13.57
CA LEU A 39 18.54 -0.50 -14.24
C LEU A 39 18.54 -1.67 -13.25
N PRO A 40 17.56 -2.59 -13.37
CA PRO A 40 17.47 -3.74 -12.48
C PRO A 40 18.63 -4.73 -12.69
N ALA A 41 19.05 -5.35 -11.61
CA ALA A 41 19.93 -6.52 -11.62
C ALA A 41 19.10 -7.78 -11.36
N ASN A 42 19.01 -8.65 -12.36
CA ASN A 42 18.19 -9.86 -12.28
C ASN A 42 19.01 -11.04 -11.76
N THR A 43 18.43 -11.79 -10.81
CA THR A 43 19.02 -13.01 -10.26
C THR A 43 18.01 -14.15 -10.34
N THR A 44 18.45 -15.32 -10.81
CA THR A 44 17.63 -16.53 -10.79
C THR A 44 17.76 -17.23 -9.45
N THR A 45 16.62 -17.55 -8.83
CA THR A 45 16.52 -18.33 -7.59
C THR A 45 15.69 -19.60 -7.83
N PRO A 46 15.69 -20.57 -6.91
CA PRO A 46 14.77 -21.72 -7.00
C PRO A 46 13.29 -21.32 -7.09
N GLY A 47 12.92 -20.13 -6.60
CA GLY A 47 11.56 -19.58 -6.66
C GLY A 47 11.24 -18.78 -7.92
N GLY A 48 12.18 -18.67 -8.88
CA GLY A 48 12.03 -17.87 -10.10
C GLY A 48 13.02 -16.70 -10.17
N MET A 49 12.78 -15.80 -11.13
CA MET A 49 13.58 -14.59 -11.31
C MET A 49 13.20 -13.54 -10.28
N ILE A 50 14.20 -12.96 -9.63
CA ILE A 50 14.07 -11.78 -8.76
C ILE A 50 14.88 -10.65 -9.39
N SER A 51 14.24 -9.52 -9.62
CA SER A 51 14.85 -8.28 -10.07
C SER A 51 15.14 -7.41 -8.86
N LYS A 52 16.39 -6.99 -8.69
CA LYS A 52 16.79 -6.00 -7.67
C LYS A 52 16.91 -4.64 -8.33
N VAL A 53 16.17 -3.66 -7.85
CA VAL A 53 16.08 -2.33 -8.43
C VAL A 53 16.81 -1.34 -7.52
N PRO A 54 18.00 -0.84 -7.88
CA PRO A 54 18.72 0.10 -7.04
C PRO A 54 18.06 1.48 -7.08
N ILE A 55 17.81 2.04 -5.90
CA ILE A 55 17.24 3.38 -5.71
C ILE A 55 18.36 4.42 -5.80
N VAL A 56 18.23 5.33 -6.76
CA VAL A 56 19.20 6.41 -7.02
C VAL A 56 18.88 7.63 -6.18
N SER A 57 17.61 8.01 -6.08
CA SER A 57 17.16 9.10 -5.22
C SER A 57 15.67 8.97 -4.91
N GLY A 58 15.20 9.73 -3.94
CA GLY A 58 13.77 9.94 -3.74
C GLY A 58 13.50 11.16 -2.89
N ASN A 59 12.60 12.03 -3.34
CA ASN A 59 12.15 13.19 -2.59
C ASN A 59 10.85 12.85 -1.86
N ILE A 60 10.75 13.19 -0.59
CA ILE A 60 9.60 12.86 0.26
C ILE A 60 8.88 14.15 0.64
N THR A 61 7.57 14.18 0.42
CA THR A 61 6.71 15.31 0.79
C THR A 61 5.50 14.83 1.58
N GLY A 62 4.95 15.69 2.44
CA GLY A 62 3.74 15.39 3.20
C GLY A 62 3.89 15.71 4.69
N ARG A 63 3.40 14.81 5.55
CA ARG A 63 3.56 14.94 7.02
C ARG A 63 5.01 14.71 7.45
N PHE A 64 5.77 13.93 6.69
CA PHE A 64 7.22 13.81 6.81
C PHE A 64 7.86 14.34 5.52
N ASN A 65 8.69 15.36 5.61
CA ASN A 65 9.38 15.94 4.46
C ASN A 65 10.87 15.60 4.54
N GLY A 66 11.45 15.17 3.42
CA GLY A 66 12.84 14.71 3.42
C GLY A 66 13.21 13.98 2.14
N HIS A 67 14.06 12.98 2.26
CA HIS A 67 14.57 12.21 1.13
C HIS A 67 14.79 10.73 1.49
N LEU A 68 14.91 9.89 0.45
CA LEU A 68 15.33 8.50 0.62
C LEU A 68 16.84 8.40 0.82
N VAL A 69 17.26 7.68 1.87
CA VAL A 69 18.68 7.36 2.06
C VAL A 69 19.11 6.36 0.99
N GLN A 70 20.02 6.82 0.13
CA GLN A 70 20.57 6.04 -0.98
C GLN A 70 21.44 4.88 -0.48
N ASN A 71 21.64 3.87 -1.32
CA ASN A 71 22.48 2.68 -1.08
C ASN A 71 22.06 1.75 0.08
N ILE A 72 21.10 2.17 0.92
CA ILE A 72 20.51 1.35 1.98
C ILE A 72 19.08 0.96 1.61
N SER A 73 18.33 1.89 1.03
CA SER A 73 16.98 1.60 0.55
C SER A 73 17.03 0.61 -0.62
N THR A 74 16.17 -0.41 -0.61
CA THR A 74 16.12 -1.47 -1.61
C THR A 74 14.71 -1.68 -2.15
N SER A 75 14.61 -2.07 -3.42
CA SER A 75 13.38 -2.55 -4.04
C SER A 75 13.66 -3.87 -4.76
N ASN A 76 12.80 -4.86 -4.54
CA ASN A 76 12.87 -6.17 -5.15
C ASN A 76 11.53 -6.47 -5.81
N GLU A 77 11.59 -7.03 -7.02
CA GLU A 77 10.43 -7.54 -7.72
C GLU A 77 10.63 -9.02 -8.04
N ALA A 78 9.63 -9.84 -7.74
CA ALA A 78 9.61 -11.25 -8.14
C ALA A 78 8.37 -11.47 -9.02
N MET A 79 8.55 -12.08 -10.19
CA MET A 79 7.40 -12.46 -11.00
C MET A 79 6.54 -13.46 -10.23
N VAL A 80 5.22 -13.25 -10.23
CA VAL A 80 4.29 -14.17 -9.56
C VAL A 80 3.95 -15.28 -10.55
N PRO A 81 4.32 -16.56 -10.29
CA PRO A 81 4.01 -17.66 -11.19
C PRO A 81 2.57 -18.18 -10.98
N LEU A 82 1.61 -17.28 -10.84
CA LEU A 82 0.19 -17.62 -10.76
C LEU A 82 -0.45 -17.38 -12.13
N PRO A 83 -1.23 -18.32 -12.66
CA PRO A 83 -2.03 -18.10 -13.87
C PRO A 83 -3.19 -17.16 -13.51
N LEU A 84 -2.89 -15.87 -13.42
CA LEU A 84 -3.89 -14.83 -13.29
C LEU A 84 -4.44 -14.56 -14.69
N THR A 85 -5.77 -14.49 -14.78
CA THR A 85 -6.51 -14.45 -16.05
C THR A 85 -6.34 -13.13 -16.82
N GLU A 86 -5.77 -12.09 -16.20
CA GLU A 86 -5.68 -10.75 -16.77
C GLU A 86 -4.40 -10.03 -16.33
N GLY A 87 -3.41 -9.89 -17.22
CA GLY A 87 -2.20 -9.07 -16.97
C GLY A 87 -1.00 -9.84 -16.42
N GLU A 88 0.20 -9.26 -16.61
CA GLU A 88 1.41 -9.70 -15.93
C GLU A 88 1.45 -9.08 -14.53
N PHE A 89 1.84 -9.88 -13.53
CA PHE A 89 1.95 -9.41 -12.14
C PHE A 89 3.31 -9.77 -11.56
N SER A 90 3.85 -8.84 -10.78
CA SER A 90 4.99 -9.09 -9.91
C SER A 90 4.61 -8.80 -8.46
N GLN A 91 5.26 -9.50 -7.55
CA GLN A 91 5.28 -9.13 -6.15
C GLN A 91 6.42 -8.13 -5.96
N SER A 92 6.13 -6.99 -5.34
CA SER A 92 7.12 -5.98 -4.99
C SER A 92 7.32 -5.94 -3.48
N ASP A 93 8.57 -5.98 -3.05
CA ASP A 93 8.99 -5.81 -1.66
C ASP A 93 10.09 -4.74 -1.61
N ALA A 94 9.92 -3.73 -0.75
CA ALA A 94 10.91 -2.66 -0.62
C ALA A 94 11.16 -2.29 0.84
N ASP A 95 12.41 -2.04 1.17
CA ASP A 95 12.82 -1.50 2.47
C ASP A 95 13.40 -0.11 2.23
N LEU A 96 12.74 0.93 2.73
CA LEU A 96 13.05 2.33 2.48
C LEU A 96 13.44 3.03 3.78
N ILE A 97 14.45 3.89 3.73
CA ILE A 97 14.81 4.79 4.85
C ILE A 97 14.46 6.21 4.46
N PHE A 98 13.54 6.83 5.19
CA PHE A 98 13.19 8.24 5.06
C PHE A 98 14.08 9.04 6.00
N GLU A 99 14.68 10.13 5.53
CA GLU A 99 15.51 11.03 6.34
C GLU A 99 15.14 12.49 6.06
N ASN A 100 14.93 13.29 7.11
CA ASN A 100 14.69 14.73 7.00
C ASN A 100 16.00 15.53 7.20
N ASP A 101 15.92 16.86 7.05
CA ASP A 101 17.08 17.75 7.21
C ASP A 101 17.68 17.78 8.63
N ASN A 102 16.93 17.31 9.64
CA ASN A 102 17.40 17.17 11.02
C ASN A 102 18.12 15.83 11.28
N GLY A 103 18.15 14.93 10.30
CA GLY A 103 18.68 13.57 10.45
C GLY A 103 17.73 12.60 11.16
N ASP A 104 16.47 12.99 11.35
CA ASP A 104 15.43 12.10 11.86
C ASP A 104 15.09 11.04 10.82
N ARG A 105 14.83 9.80 11.27
CA ARG A 105 14.63 8.66 10.36
C ARG A 105 13.34 7.90 10.58
N ILE A 106 12.73 7.47 9.49
CA ILE A 106 11.64 6.49 9.48
C ILE A 106 12.05 5.33 8.56
N PHE A 107 12.08 4.12 9.10
CA PHE A 107 12.17 2.89 8.31
C PHE A 107 10.78 2.51 7.81
N ALA A 108 10.64 2.22 6.52
CA ALA A 108 9.40 1.73 5.92
C ALA A 108 9.66 0.41 5.17
N SER A 109 8.98 -0.66 5.60
CA SER A 109 9.01 -1.95 4.91
C SER A 109 7.70 -2.16 4.17
N LEU A 110 7.76 -2.21 2.85
CA LEU A 110 6.67 -2.26 1.88
C LEU A 110 6.53 -3.68 1.32
N ARG A 111 5.28 -4.11 1.13
CA ARG A 111 4.94 -5.27 0.31
C ARG A 111 3.65 -5.07 -0.47
N GLY A 112 3.62 -5.48 -1.73
CA GLY A 112 2.39 -5.58 -2.50
C GLY A 112 2.56 -6.17 -3.90
N LEU A 113 1.63 -5.84 -4.79
CA LEU A 113 1.59 -6.35 -6.15
C LEU A 113 1.68 -5.21 -7.15
N THR A 114 2.42 -5.44 -8.23
CA THR A 114 2.52 -4.53 -9.37
C THR A 114 1.90 -5.19 -10.60
N THR A 115 1.09 -4.44 -11.32
CA THR A 115 0.43 -4.81 -12.57
C THR A 115 1.03 -4.02 -13.72
N TYR A 116 1.23 -4.67 -14.86
CA TYR A 116 1.86 -4.06 -16.04
C TYR A 116 0.84 -3.90 -17.16
N ALA A 117 0.71 -2.69 -17.71
CA ALA A 117 -0.12 -2.41 -18.88
C ALA A 117 0.45 -1.25 -19.70
N ASN A 118 0.62 -1.42 -21.01
CA ASN A 118 1.05 -0.35 -21.93
C ASN A 118 2.32 0.42 -21.46
N MET A 119 3.32 -0.28 -20.92
CA MET A 119 4.56 0.29 -20.34
C MET A 119 4.38 1.08 -19.04
N ALA A 120 3.16 1.21 -18.54
CA ALA A 120 2.85 1.70 -17.21
C ALA A 120 2.84 0.54 -16.21
N LEU A 121 3.31 0.84 -15.00
CA LEU A 121 3.31 -0.05 -13.85
C LEU A 121 2.45 0.62 -12.79
N HIS A 122 1.42 -0.07 -12.35
CA HIS A 122 0.61 0.37 -11.21
C HIS A 122 0.65 -0.70 -10.15
N GLY A 123 0.90 -0.31 -8.91
CA GLY A 123 0.89 -1.26 -7.82
C GLY A 123 0.26 -0.73 -6.56
N PHE A 124 -0.11 -1.69 -5.72
CA PHE A 124 -0.84 -1.46 -4.50
C PHE A 124 -0.41 -2.48 -3.45
N GLY A 125 -0.28 -2.01 -2.22
CA GLY A 125 0.24 -2.82 -1.13
C GLY A 125 0.08 -2.16 0.22
N SER A 126 0.92 -2.60 1.14
CA SER A 126 0.95 -2.11 2.50
C SER A 126 2.37 -1.89 2.98
N ALA A 127 2.55 -1.00 3.95
CA ALA A 127 3.82 -0.78 4.60
C ALA A 127 3.71 -0.75 6.13
N LEU A 128 4.79 -1.18 6.78
CA LEU A 128 5.03 -1.03 8.21
C LEU A 128 6.13 -0.01 8.42
N LEU A 129 5.84 1.03 9.21
CA LEU A 129 6.79 2.11 9.50
C LEU A 129 7.35 1.98 10.91
N ARG A 130 8.63 2.30 11.10
CA ARG A 130 9.33 2.29 12.40
C ARG A 130 10.21 3.52 12.57
N THR A 131 10.14 4.15 13.74
CA THR A 131 10.92 5.35 14.06
C THR A 131 11.12 5.52 15.57
N ASP A 132 12.23 6.16 15.96
CA ASP A 132 12.50 6.64 17.31
C ASP A 132 12.19 8.15 17.48
N VAL A 133 11.66 8.80 16.44
CA VAL A 133 11.29 10.22 16.43
C VAL A 133 9.96 10.40 17.17
N LYS A 134 10.00 11.10 18.32
CA LYS A 134 8.87 11.22 19.25
C LYS A 134 7.58 11.72 18.61
N GLU A 135 7.68 12.71 17.72
CA GLU A 135 6.54 13.28 16.98
C GLU A 135 5.81 12.23 16.13
N PHE A 136 6.54 11.24 15.60
CA PHE A 136 6.03 10.21 14.72
C PHE A 136 5.83 8.85 15.38
N PHE A 137 5.92 8.73 16.71
CA PHE A 137 5.75 7.43 17.40
C PHE A 137 4.44 6.69 17.10
N TRP A 138 3.40 7.39 16.70
CA TRP A 138 2.14 6.79 16.30
C TRP A 138 2.31 5.84 15.08
N VAL A 139 3.23 6.14 14.14
CA VAL A 139 3.45 5.31 12.93
C VAL A 139 3.91 3.89 13.27
N ASN A 140 4.56 3.71 14.43
CA ASN A 140 5.03 2.41 14.91
C ASN A 140 3.90 1.41 15.19
N LYS A 141 2.66 1.90 15.32
CA LYS A 141 1.48 1.12 15.72
C LYS A 141 0.44 0.98 14.61
N GLU A 142 0.71 1.55 13.43
CA GLU A 142 -0.21 1.56 12.31
C GLU A 142 0.29 0.71 11.14
N VAL A 143 -0.65 0.34 10.27
CA VAL A 143 -0.38 -0.23 8.95
C VAL A 143 -0.74 0.82 7.93
N PHE A 144 0.16 1.07 6.99
CA PHE A 144 -0.04 2.02 5.92
C PHE A 144 -0.46 1.28 4.66
N LEU A 145 -1.37 1.87 3.90
CA LEU A 145 -1.60 1.52 2.51
C LEU A 145 -0.58 2.25 1.66
N VAL A 146 -0.09 1.59 0.62
CA VAL A 146 0.83 2.22 -0.33
C VAL A 146 0.35 1.94 -1.73
N GLU A 147 0.23 2.99 -2.51
CA GLU A 147 -0.05 2.94 -3.93
C GLU A 147 1.14 3.52 -4.70
N TRP A 148 1.46 2.94 -5.85
CA TRP A 148 2.54 3.44 -6.68
C TRP A 148 2.23 3.37 -8.16
N ASP A 149 2.79 4.33 -8.88
CA ASP A 149 2.78 4.40 -10.34
C ASP A 149 4.21 4.57 -10.84
N ALA A 150 4.57 3.88 -11.91
CA ALA A 150 5.88 3.98 -12.53
C ALA A 150 5.82 3.73 -14.03
N HIS A 151 6.85 4.16 -14.74
CA HIS A 151 6.96 3.93 -16.17
C HIS A 151 8.24 3.15 -16.50
N PHE A 152 8.08 2.04 -17.23
CA PHE A 152 9.12 1.03 -17.42
C PHE A 152 10.43 1.60 -18.00
N ASN A 153 10.32 2.60 -18.89
CA ASN A 153 11.47 3.15 -19.61
C ASN A 153 12.10 4.40 -18.99
N THR A 154 11.52 4.99 -17.94
CA THR A 154 11.98 6.29 -17.42
C THR A 154 12.84 6.15 -16.16
N GLY A 155 12.71 5.03 -15.44
CA GLY A 155 13.30 4.88 -14.11
C GLY A 155 12.66 5.83 -13.08
N LEU A 156 11.48 6.38 -13.36
CA LEU A 156 10.73 7.23 -12.45
C LEU A 156 9.57 6.44 -11.86
N ALA A 157 9.38 6.56 -10.55
CA ALA A 157 8.27 5.96 -9.81
C ALA A 157 7.75 6.96 -8.77
N GLN A 158 6.45 6.94 -8.53
CA GLN A 158 5.77 7.74 -7.51
C GLN A 158 5.09 6.81 -6.54
N PHE A 159 5.24 7.06 -5.24
CA PHE A 159 4.60 6.30 -4.17
C PHE A 159 3.77 7.23 -3.29
N GLU A 160 2.62 6.77 -2.85
CA GLU A 160 1.77 7.46 -1.87
C GLU A 160 1.52 6.54 -0.68
N PHE A 161 1.95 6.97 0.51
CA PHE A 161 1.71 6.29 1.78
C PHE A 161 0.50 6.93 2.44
N SER A 162 -0.47 6.11 2.82
CA SER A 162 -1.70 6.59 3.46
C SER A 162 -2.09 5.73 4.66
N THR A 163 -2.67 6.35 5.67
CA THR A 163 -3.32 5.64 6.77
C THR A 163 -4.78 5.36 6.43
N ILE A 164 -5.33 4.28 6.99
CA ILE A 164 -6.75 3.97 6.88
C ILE A 164 -7.39 4.06 8.26
N THR A 165 -8.46 4.83 8.34
CA THR A 165 -9.27 4.93 9.55
C THR A 165 -10.75 4.70 9.23
N THR A 166 -11.52 4.42 10.27
CA THR A 166 -12.96 4.28 10.11
C THR A 166 -13.60 5.59 9.67
N GLY A 167 -14.55 5.53 8.75
CA GLY A 167 -15.36 6.69 8.39
C GLY A 167 -16.32 7.15 9.49
N GLY A 168 -16.50 6.34 10.55
CA GLY A 168 -17.49 6.56 11.59
C GLY A 168 -18.87 6.00 11.21
N ARG A 169 -19.85 6.19 12.11
CA ARG A 169 -21.24 5.81 11.85
C ARG A 169 -21.99 6.93 11.13
N LYS A 170 -22.95 6.57 10.27
CA LYS A 170 -23.85 7.52 9.58
C LYS A 170 -24.78 8.24 10.56
N ASP A 171 -25.13 7.61 11.68
CA ASP A 171 -25.97 8.15 12.75
C ASP A 171 -25.23 9.03 13.78
N GLY A 172 -23.93 9.25 13.60
CA GLY A 172 -23.10 10.07 14.50
C GLY A 172 -22.75 9.42 15.84
N GLN A 173 -23.18 8.19 16.12
CA GLN A 173 -22.83 7.47 17.34
C GLN A 173 -21.36 6.99 17.31
N PRO A 174 -20.72 6.78 18.48
CA PRO A 174 -19.36 6.25 18.54
C PRO A 174 -19.31 4.79 18.07
N ILE A 175 -18.14 4.37 17.59
CA ILE A 175 -17.85 2.97 17.31
C ILE A 175 -17.32 2.35 18.60
N LYS A 176 -18.10 1.47 19.23
CA LYS A 176 -17.77 0.83 20.53
C LYS A 176 -16.45 0.05 20.54
N ALA A 177 -15.95 -0.36 19.38
CA ALA A 177 -14.64 -1.02 19.24
C ALA A 177 -13.47 -0.03 19.23
N PHE A 178 -13.75 1.26 19.06
CA PHE A 178 -12.80 2.37 19.00
C PHE A 178 -12.90 3.29 20.22
N ASP A 179 -13.68 2.89 21.23
CA ASP A 179 -13.86 3.66 22.45
C ASP A 179 -12.65 3.45 23.37
N PRO A 180 -11.82 4.49 23.60
CA PRO A 180 -10.60 4.37 24.41
C PRO A 180 -10.88 4.21 25.91
N SER A 181 -12.14 4.25 26.34
CA SER A 181 -12.55 4.02 27.74
C SER A 181 -12.70 2.53 28.13
N LYS A 182 -12.35 1.61 27.22
CA LYS A 182 -12.27 0.17 27.48
C LYS A 182 -10.84 -0.32 27.64
#